data_AF-A0A075R6J8-F1
#
_entry.id   AF-A0A075R6J8-F1
#
_cell.length_a   1.000
_cell.length_b   1.000
_cell.length_c   1.000
_cell.angle_alpha   90.00
_cell.angle_beta   90.00
_cell.angle_gamma   90.00
#
_symmetry.space_group_name_H-M   'P 1'
#
loop_
_entity.id
_entity.type
_entity.pdbx_description
1 polymer ?
#
loop_
_entity_poly.entity_id
_entity_poly.type
_entity_poly.pdbx_seq_one_letter_code
_entity_poly.pdbx_strand_id
1 'polypeptide(L)'
;MASKMLYYLAAEEDHWLDELLDYFPIMNATVPTKKSLQMIEEQLKAGEITQSVLVINVSGLEDRLSTLLEECQELEHVQKQPLYLVGIKEGEEEQWRNNYPQAKIVAITGFLVEFDFEAVCREIEADLGGK
;
A
#
# COMPACT_ATOMS: atom_id res chain seq x y z
N MET A 1 -22.35 7.24 -5.44
CA MET A 1 -21.23 6.89 -6.33
C MET A 1 -20.24 6.12 -5.47
N ALA A 2 -19.76 4.96 -5.93
CA ALA A 2 -18.69 4.26 -5.21
C ALA A 2 -17.41 5.09 -5.36
N SER A 3 -16.89 5.59 -4.25
CA SER A 3 -15.63 6.34 -4.23
C SER A 3 -14.50 5.34 -3.97
N LYS A 4 -13.48 5.42 -4.81
CA LYS A 4 -12.31 4.54 -4.77
C LYS A 4 -11.10 5.39 -4.43
N MET A 5 -10.18 4.85 -3.64
CA MET A 5 -8.97 5.58 -3.26
C MET A 5 -7.78 4.65 -3.10
N LEU A 6 -6.66 5.00 -3.74
CA LEU A 6 -5.36 4.42 -3.43
C LEU A 6 -4.72 5.23 -2.30
N TYR A 7 -4.29 4.59 -1.23
CA TYR A 7 -3.48 5.25 -0.19
C TYR A 7 -2.03 4.81 -0.30
N TYR A 8 -1.15 5.75 -0.58
CA TYR A 8 0.28 5.53 -0.57
C TYR A 8 0.87 6.02 0.75
N LEU A 9 1.58 5.14 1.44
CA LEU A 9 2.06 5.32 2.79
C LEU A 9 3.58 5.14 2.82
N ALA A 10 4.31 6.25 2.85
CA ALA A 10 5.78 6.25 2.84
C ALA A 10 6.36 7.21 3.90
N ALA A 11 7.53 6.87 4.43
CA ALA A 11 8.24 7.72 5.39
C ALA A 11 8.74 9.02 4.74
N GLU A 12 9.18 8.92 3.50
CA GLU A 12 9.78 9.99 2.70
C GLU A 12 9.23 9.92 1.27
N GLU A 13 9.42 11.01 0.51
CA GLU A 13 9.12 11.04 -0.91
C GLU A 13 10.11 10.14 -1.67
N ASP A 14 9.61 9.40 -2.64
CA ASP A 14 10.37 8.38 -3.36
C ASP A 14 9.87 8.25 -4.80
N HIS A 15 10.62 7.52 -5.62
CA HIS A 15 10.28 7.29 -7.03
C HIS A 15 9.00 6.47 -7.22
N TRP A 16 8.58 5.67 -6.23
CA TRP A 16 7.33 4.92 -6.32
C TRP A 16 6.13 5.85 -6.25
N LEU A 17 6.19 6.89 -5.41
CA LEU A 17 5.14 7.90 -5.33
C LEU A 17 4.94 8.61 -6.68
N ASP A 18 6.03 9.05 -7.32
CA ASP A 18 5.99 9.75 -8.61
C ASP A 18 5.30 8.89 -9.68
N GLU A 19 5.74 7.64 -9.85
CA GLU A 19 5.21 6.72 -10.85
C GLU A 19 3.75 6.34 -10.56
N LEU A 20 3.39 6.17 -9.28
CA LEU A 20 1.99 5.90 -8.90
C LEU A 20 1.09 7.11 -9.10
N LEU A 21 1.58 8.34 -8.92
CA LEU A 21 0.82 9.57 -9.21
C LEU A 21 0.51 9.69 -10.71
N ASP A 22 1.46 9.30 -11.56
CA ASP A 22 1.27 9.29 -13.02
C ASP A 22 0.25 8.23 -13.46
N TYR A 23 0.18 7.08 -12.78
CA TYR A 23 -0.74 6.00 -13.13
C TYR A 23 -2.14 6.16 -12.49
N PHE A 24 -2.22 6.58 -11.22
CA PHE A 24 -3.46 6.61 -10.45
C PHE A 24 -3.93 8.04 -10.15
N PRO A 25 -4.95 8.56 -10.86
CA PRO A 25 -5.49 9.90 -10.59
C PRO A 25 -6.26 10.01 -9.26
N ILE A 26 -6.54 8.88 -8.61
CA ILE A 26 -7.32 8.78 -7.36
C ILE A 26 -6.45 8.23 -6.23
N MET A 27 -5.37 8.96 -5.93
CA MET A 27 -4.41 8.60 -4.90
C MET A 27 -4.29 9.67 -3.81
N ASN A 28 -4.08 9.23 -2.57
CA ASN A 28 -3.71 10.07 -1.45
C ASN A 28 -2.40 9.54 -0.83
N ALA A 29 -1.37 10.38 -0.82
CA ALA A 29 -0.07 10.05 -0.24
C ALA A 29 0.07 10.68 1.15
N THR A 30 0.44 9.89 2.15
CA THR A 30 0.61 10.37 3.53
C THR A 30 1.68 9.57 4.27
N VAL A 31 2.23 10.16 5.34
CA VAL A 31 3.17 9.47 6.22
C VAL A 31 2.45 8.39 7.04
N PRO A 32 2.98 7.16 7.14
CA PRO A 32 2.35 6.02 7.82
C PRO A 32 2.35 6.18 9.34
N THR A 33 1.36 6.88 9.88
CA THR A 33 1.17 7.08 11.33
C THR A 33 -0.14 6.45 11.80
N LYS A 34 -0.27 6.20 13.10
CA LYS A 34 -1.55 5.84 13.71
C LYS A 34 -2.68 6.77 13.29
N LYS A 35 -2.41 8.08 13.25
CA LYS A 35 -3.38 9.11 12.88
C LYS A 35 -3.82 8.98 11.41
N SER A 36 -2.90 8.73 10.48
CA SER A 36 -3.28 8.52 9.07
C SER A 36 -4.10 7.24 8.90
N LEU A 37 -3.79 6.17 9.63
CA LEU A 37 -4.59 4.93 9.57
C LEU A 37 -6.01 5.15 10.13
N GLN A 38 -6.12 5.89 11.24
CA GLN A 38 -7.42 6.28 11.81
C GLN A 38 -8.24 7.15 10.85
N MET A 39 -7.60 8.09 10.16
CA MET A 39 -8.27 8.90 9.13
C MET A 39 -8.84 8.03 8.00
N ILE A 40 -8.08 7.03 7.54
CA ILE A 40 -8.54 6.09 6.50
C ILE A 40 -9.72 5.26 7.02
N GLU A 41 -9.62 4.73 8.25
CA GLU A 41 -10.70 4.00 8.90
C GLU A 41 -11.98 4.84 8.99
N GLU A 42 -11.87 6.11 9.37
CA GLU A 42 -13.01 7.03 9.45
C GLU A 42 -13.66 7.27 8.09
N GLN A 43 -12.86 7.46 7.03
CA GLN A 43 -13.36 7.64 5.66
C GLN A 43 -14.08 6.38 5.14
N LEU A 44 -13.54 5.19 5.42
CA LEU A 44 -14.16 3.92 5.08
C LEU A 44 -15.46 3.70 5.87
N LYS A 45 -15.43 3.96 7.18
CA LYS A 45 -16.58 3.81 8.07
C LYS A 45 -17.71 4.79 7.72
N ALA A 46 -17.38 6.01 7.32
CA ALA A 46 -18.35 7.01 6.87
C ALA A 46 -18.95 6.66 5.49
N GLY A 47 -18.38 5.69 4.77
CA GLY A 47 -18.78 5.35 3.40
C GLY A 47 -18.37 6.43 2.38
N GLU A 48 -17.49 7.35 2.78
CA GLU A 48 -16.90 8.34 1.88
C GLU A 48 -16.01 7.65 0.85
N ILE A 49 -15.30 6.61 1.28
CA ILE A 49 -14.56 5.66 0.44
C ILE A 49 -15.22 4.30 0.59
N THR A 50 -15.62 3.70 -0.53
CA THR A 50 -16.29 2.39 -0.56
C THR A 50 -15.33 1.24 -0.87
N GLN A 51 -14.16 1.56 -1.43
CA GLN A 51 -13.13 0.61 -1.78
C GLN A 51 -11.78 1.32 -1.76
N SER A 52 -10.79 0.76 -1.08
CA SER A 52 -9.44 1.30 -1.11
C SER A 52 -8.39 0.21 -1.20
N VAL A 53 -7.20 0.61 -1.63
CA VAL A 53 -5.99 -0.20 -1.57
C VAL A 53 -4.96 0.57 -0.77
N LEU A 54 -4.27 -0.12 0.13
CA LEU A 54 -3.19 0.42 0.93
C LEU A 54 -1.87 -0.03 0.32
N VAL A 55 -0.99 0.92 -0.02
CA VAL A 55 0.36 0.65 -0.49
C VAL A 55 1.32 1.27 0.52
N ILE A 56 2.08 0.44 1.22
CA ILE A 56 3.08 0.89 2.20
C ILE A 56 4.47 0.67 1.61
N ASN A 57 5.23 1.74 1.43
CA ASN A 57 6.66 1.61 1.15
C ASN A 57 7.38 1.34 2.46
N VAL A 58 8.02 0.17 2.55
CA VAL A 58 8.69 -0.29 3.77
C VAL A 58 10.05 0.37 3.97
N SER A 59 10.58 1.05 2.95
CA SER A 59 11.85 1.77 3.01
C SER A 59 11.80 2.85 4.09
N GLY A 60 12.72 2.79 5.07
CA GLY A 60 12.75 3.75 6.18
C GLY A 60 11.69 3.52 7.26
N LEU A 61 10.99 2.38 7.23
CA LEU A 61 10.02 1.98 8.26
C LEU A 61 10.47 0.80 9.12
N GLU A 62 11.71 0.34 9.01
CA GLU A 62 12.21 -0.92 9.59
C GLU A 62 11.85 -1.06 11.08
N ASP A 63 12.04 0.01 11.87
CA ASP A 63 11.81 -0.01 13.32
C ASP A 63 10.35 0.10 13.74
N ARG A 64 9.44 0.49 12.84
CA ARG A 64 8.05 0.82 13.15
C ARG A 64 7.02 0.04 12.33
N LEU A 65 7.46 -0.70 11.33
CA LEU A 65 6.57 -1.38 10.40
C LEU A 65 5.72 -2.44 11.10
N SER A 66 6.31 -3.25 11.97
CA SER A 66 5.56 -4.25 12.73
C SER A 66 4.43 -3.60 13.52
N THR A 67 4.71 -2.52 14.25
CA THR A 67 3.69 -1.76 14.98
C THR A 67 2.63 -1.17 14.05
N LEU A 68 3.03 -0.62 12.91
CA LEU A 68 2.09 -0.06 11.93
C LEU A 68 1.14 -1.13 11.37
N LEU A 69 1.67 -2.33 11.10
CA LEU A 69 0.89 -3.44 10.57
C LEU A 69 -0.05 -4.01 11.64
N GLU A 70 0.39 -4.10 12.90
CA GLU A 70 -0.49 -4.40 14.03
C GLU A 70 -1.63 -3.38 14.13
N GLU A 71 -1.33 -2.08 14.05
CA GLU A 71 -2.34 -1.02 14.05
C GLU A 71 -3.31 -1.14 12.86
N CYS A 72 -2.85 -1.60 11.68
CA CYS A 72 -3.74 -1.87 10.55
C CYS A 72 -4.71 -3.03 10.85
N GLN A 73 -4.24 -4.09 11.53
CA GLN A 73 -5.06 -5.26 11.89
C GLN A 73 -6.09 -4.94 12.98
N GLU A 74 -5.82 -3.97 13.86
CA GLU A 74 -6.75 -3.53 14.89
C GLU A 74 -7.95 -2.73 14.35
N LEU A 75 -7.84 -2.19 13.13
CA LEU A 75 -8.85 -1.33 12.52
C LEU A 75 -9.82 -2.16 11.67
N GLU A 76 -11.13 -2.03 11.92
CA GLU A 76 -12.15 -2.94 11.41
C GLU A 76 -12.30 -2.91 9.88
N HIS A 77 -12.20 -1.72 9.28
CA HIS A 77 -12.40 -1.54 7.84
C HIS A 77 -11.08 -1.57 7.08
N VAL A 78 -10.03 -0.97 7.65
CA VAL A 78 -8.66 -0.97 7.12
C VAL A 78 -8.11 -2.39 6.96
N GLN A 79 -8.29 -3.28 7.96
CA GLN A 79 -7.77 -4.66 7.87
C GLN A 79 -8.38 -5.49 6.73
N LYS A 80 -9.54 -5.07 6.19
CA LYS A 80 -10.25 -5.74 5.11
C LYS A 80 -9.82 -5.24 3.73
N GLN A 81 -9.03 -4.17 3.66
CA GLN A 81 -8.56 -3.61 2.40
C GLN A 81 -7.31 -4.38 1.91
N PRO A 82 -7.13 -4.52 0.59
CA PRO A 82 -5.89 -5.03 0.04
C PRO A 82 -4.69 -4.19 0.49
N LEU A 83 -3.64 -4.87 0.94
CA LEU A 83 -2.40 -4.28 1.43
C LEU A 83 -1.23 -4.72 0.55
N TYR A 84 -0.50 -3.75 0.03
CA TYR A 84 0.74 -3.95 -0.70
C TYR A 84 1.92 -3.43 0.13
N LEU A 85 2.97 -4.22 0.23
CA LEU A 85 4.26 -3.81 0.79
C LEU A 85 5.25 -3.68 -0.37
N VAL A 86 5.70 -2.46 -0.63
CA VAL A 86 6.62 -2.12 -1.73
C VAL A 86 7.95 -1.62 -1.18
N GLY A 87 8.97 -1.53 -2.02
CA GLY A 87 10.30 -1.07 -1.59
C GLY A 87 11.15 -2.16 -0.94
N ILE A 88 10.75 -3.43 -1.05
CA ILE A 88 11.48 -4.56 -0.47
C ILE A 88 12.70 -4.87 -1.32
N LYS A 89 13.83 -5.18 -0.67
CA LYS A 89 15.06 -5.55 -1.35
C LYS A 89 14.93 -6.89 -2.06
N GLU A 90 15.60 -7.00 -3.21
CA GLU A 90 15.73 -8.27 -3.93
C GLU A 90 16.30 -9.37 -3.01
N GLY A 91 15.69 -10.55 -3.06
CA GLY A 91 16.08 -11.70 -2.25
C GLY A 91 15.43 -11.77 -0.86
N GLU A 92 14.75 -10.71 -0.40
CA GLU A 92 14.01 -10.75 0.87
C GLU A 92 12.54 -11.15 0.69
N GLU A 93 12.04 -11.20 -0.54
CA GLU A 93 10.62 -11.39 -0.86
C GLU A 93 9.98 -12.59 -0.14
N GLU A 94 10.64 -13.74 -0.12
CA GLU A 94 10.14 -14.96 0.53
C GLU A 94 10.00 -14.77 2.06
N GLN A 95 10.97 -14.11 2.69
CA GLN A 95 10.91 -13.79 4.12
C GLN A 95 9.73 -12.86 4.40
N TRP A 96 9.51 -11.85 3.58
CA TRP A 96 8.41 -10.91 3.73
C TRP A 96 7.05 -11.59 3.51
N ARG A 97 6.92 -12.46 2.51
CA ARG A 97 5.71 -13.25 2.26
C ARG A 97 5.38 -14.18 3.44
N ASN A 98 6.40 -14.78 4.06
CA ASN A 98 6.22 -15.62 5.24
C ASN A 98 5.79 -14.82 6.48
N ASN A 99 6.36 -13.63 6.67
CA ASN A 99 6.06 -12.77 7.82
C ASN A 99 4.69 -12.08 7.69
N TYR A 100 4.28 -11.75 6.47
CA TYR A 100 3.06 -11.00 6.20
C TYR A 100 2.21 -11.67 5.10
N PRO A 101 1.65 -12.87 5.38
CA PRO A 101 0.95 -13.67 4.37
C PRO A 101 -0.35 -13.02 3.84
N GLN A 102 -0.87 -12.03 4.54
CA GLN A 102 -2.07 -11.27 4.16
C GLN A 102 -1.75 -10.12 3.18
N ALA A 103 -0.46 -9.76 3.04
CA ALA A 103 -0.03 -8.65 2.20
C ALA A 103 0.52 -9.13 0.86
N LYS A 104 0.31 -8.32 -0.19
CA LYS A 104 0.95 -8.49 -1.48
C LYS A 104 2.34 -7.86 -1.42
N ILE A 105 3.35 -8.70 -1.59
CA ILE A 105 4.76 -8.33 -1.45
C ILE A 105 5.31 -7.96 -2.83
N VAL A 106 5.86 -6.75 -2.95
CA VAL A 106 6.46 -6.25 -4.17
C VAL A 106 7.93 -5.90 -3.91
N ALA A 107 8.82 -6.79 -4.35
CA ALA A 107 10.25 -6.57 -4.28
C ALA A 107 10.73 -5.72 -5.46
N ILE A 108 11.60 -4.76 -5.18
CA ILE A 108 12.36 -4.06 -6.23
C ILE A 108 13.52 -4.99 -6.61
N THR A 109 13.39 -5.63 -7.77
CA THR A 109 14.53 -6.29 -8.40
C THR A 109 15.51 -5.20 -8.83
N GLY A 110 16.80 -5.31 -8.49
CA GLY A 110 17.80 -4.26 -8.70
C GLY A 110 17.98 -3.82 -10.17
N PHE A 111 17.33 -4.52 -11.11
CA PHE A 111 17.20 -4.14 -12.50
C PHE A 111 15.80 -3.58 -12.80
N LEU A 112 15.74 -2.26 -13.07
CA LEU A 112 14.55 -1.54 -13.57
C LEU A 112 13.92 -2.18 -14.83
N VAL A 113 14.64 -3.05 -15.54
CA VAL A 113 14.18 -3.71 -16.77
C VAL A 113 13.44 -5.02 -16.50
N GLU A 114 13.64 -5.64 -15.33
CA GLU A 114 12.99 -6.90 -14.95
C GLU A 114 11.78 -6.70 -14.02
N PHE A 115 11.68 -5.52 -13.40
CA PHE A 115 10.55 -5.15 -12.57
C PHE A 115 9.39 -4.60 -13.42
N ASP A 116 8.33 -5.39 -13.55
CA ASP A 116 7.12 -4.99 -14.27
C ASP A 116 6.20 -4.13 -13.39
N PHE A 117 6.54 -2.84 -13.28
CA PHE A 117 5.74 -1.86 -12.54
C PHE A 117 4.31 -1.74 -13.09
N GLU A 118 4.14 -1.84 -14.41
CA GLU A 118 2.81 -1.75 -15.04
C GLU A 118 1.93 -2.94 -14.62
N ALA A 119 2.48 -4.15 -14.53
CA ALA A 119 1.76 -5.31 -14.00
C ALA A 119 1.30 -5.09 -12.55
N VAL A 120 2.15 -4.52 -11.69
CA VAL A 120 1.79 -4.18 -10.30
C VAL A 120 0.66 -3.15 -10.26
N CYS A 121 0.73 -2.12 -11.11
CA CYS A 121 -0.34 -1.13 -11.21
C CYS A 121 -1.66 -1.74 -11.68
N ARG A 122 -1.63 -2.65 -12.67
CA ARG A 122 -2.85 -3.36 -13.12
C ARG A 122 -3.45 -4.23 -12.02
N GLU A 123 -2.62 -4.87 -11.19
CA GLU A 123 -3.11 -5.62 -10.03
C GLU A 123 -3.76 -4.71 -8.98
N ILE A 124 -3.13 -3.57 -8.67
CA ILE A 124 -3.69 -2.56 -7.76
C ILE A 124 -5.02 -2.01 -8.31
N GLU A 125 -5.09 -1.75 -9.61
CA GLU A 125 -6.30 -1.28 -10.28
C GLU A 125 -7.43 -2.32 -10.20
N ALA A 126 -7.12 -3.60 -10.43
CA ALA A 126 -8.07 -4.69 -10.27
C ALA A 126 -8.58 -4.81 -8.82
N ASP A 127 -7.70 -4.64 -7.83
CA ASP A 127 -8.06 -4.62 -6.41
C ASP A 127 -8.86 -3.38 -6.01
N LEU A 128 -8.69 -2.25 -6.70
CA LEU A 128 -9.57 -1.08 -6.65
C LEU A 128 -10.89 -1.32 -7.40
N GLY A 129 -11.13 -2.50 -7.95
CA GLY A 129 -12.35 -2.87 -8.66
C GLY A 129 -12.41 -2.30 -10.08
N GLY A 130 -11.26 -1.96 -10.66
CA GLY A 130 -11.08 -1.77 -12.10
C GLY A 130 -11.33 -3.08 -12.84
N LYS A 131 -11.85 -2.98 -14.06
CA LYS A 131 -12.16 -4.11 -14.93
C LYS A 131 -11.05 -4.33 -15.93
#